data_AF-A0A6N7HIA7-F1
#
_entry.id   AF-A0A6N7HIA7-F1
#
_cell.length_a   1.000
_cell.length_b   1.000
_cell.length_c   1.000
_cell.angle_alpha   90.00
_cell.angle_beta   90.00
_cell.angle_gamma   90.00
#
_symmetry.space_group_name_H-M   'P 1'
#
loop_
_entity.id
_entity.type
_entity.pdbx_description
1 polymer ?
#
loop_
_entity_poly.entity_id
_entity_poly.type
_entity_poly.pdbx_seq_one_letter_code
_entity_poly.pdbx_strand_id
1 'polypeptide(L)'
;MTAPTSTNAPMMTRSEVTRLLALCACYDQRTVGEADVAAWHTALAGATFAECETAIHAHVRTSRDRVQPFDILGRVRVARREAADRRAVLPTGLTDRAAADAARERGMAAVYAVMGWTHDNDRETALSVACPVPWCAAAPGVPCRRSVRRGGASEPRDPRTRVHPSRLDSARDHTDQAEQVDGEQVGGGA
;
A
#
# COMPACT_ATOMS: atom_id res chain seq x y z
N MET A 1 22.83 -3.09 19.09
CA MET A 1 21.88 -2.22 18.34
C MET A 1 22.72 -1.30 17.47
N THR A 2 22.93 -1.66 16.21
CA THR A 2 23.84 -0.95 15.29
C THR A 2 23.01 0.10 14.54
N ALA A 3 23.34 1.39 14.71
CA ALA A 3 22.66 2.47 14.02
C ALA A 3 22.81 2.35 12.49
N PRO A 4 21.78 2.71 11.70
CA PRO A 4 21.91 2.72 10.25
C PRO A 4 22.95 3.77 9.85
N THR A 5 24.03 3.32 9.23
CA THR A 5 25.04 4.16 8.60
C THR A 5 24.35 5.05 7.58
N SER A 6 24.35 6.37 7.81
CA SER A 6 23.88 7.32 6.81
C SER A 6 24.70 7.12 5.54
N THR A 7 24.06 6.59 4.50
CA THR A 7 24.64 6.53 3.15
C THR A 7 25.01 7.95 2.77
N ASN A 8 26.31 8.23 2.78
CA ASN A 8 26.85 9.53 2.43
C ASN A 8 26.53 9.73 0.94
N ALA A 9 25.49 10.50 0.65
CA ALA A 9 25.09 10.75 -0.73
C ALA A 9 26.29 11.35 -1.48
N PRO A 10 26.59 10.89 -2.70
CA PRO A 10 27.75 11.35 -3.44
C PRO A 10 27.69 12.87 -3.59
N MET A 11 28.77 13.53 -3.18
CA MET A 11 28.93 14.97 -3.35
C MET A 11 28.90 15.31 -4.84
N MET A 12 28.23 16.42 -5.18
CA MET A 12 28.10 16.88 -6.55
C MET A 12 29.47 17.21 -7.15
N THR A 13 29.74 16.63 -8.32
CA THR A 13 30.98 16.79 -9.07
C THR A 13 31.00 18.08 -9.87
N ARG A 14 32.19 18.53 -10.29
CA ARG A 14 32.32 19.73 -11.14
C ARG A 14 31.59 19.58 -12.47
N SER A 15 31.66 18.40 -13.10
CA SER A 15 30.95 18.10 -14.35
C SER A 15 29.42 18.16 -14.20
N GLU A 16 28.89 17.73 -13.05
CA GLU A 16 27.47 17.86 -12.73
C GLU A 16 27.05 19.33 -12.55
N VAL A 17 27.89 20.15 -11.92
CA VAL A 17 27.64 21.60 -11.82
C VAL A 17 27.62 22.26 -13.20
N THR A 18 28.54 21.90 -14.09
CA THR A 18 28.53 22.39 -15.48
C THR A 18 27.23 22.03 -16.18
N ARG A 19 26.72 20.80 -15.98
CA ARG A 19 25.42 20.37 -16.53
C ARG A 19 24.24 21.19 -15.95
N LEU A 20 24.23 21.48 -14.65
CA LEU A 20 23.20 22.33 -14.04
C LEU A 20 23.23 23.76 -14.59
N LEU A 21 24.43 24.32 -14.77
CA LEU A 21 24.58 25.66 -15.32
C LEU A 21 24.17 25.73 -16.80
N ALA A 22 24.46 24.69 -17.58
CA ALA A 22 23.97 24.56 -18.95
C ALA A 22 22.42 24.51 -18.98
N LEU A 23 21.81 23.75 -18.07
CA LEU A 23 20.34 23.73 -17.92
C LEU A 23 19.78 25.11 -17.59
N CYS A 24 20.41 25.86 -16.67
CA CYS A 24 20.00 27.23 -16.36
C CYS A 24 20.12 28.16 -17.59
N ALA A 25 21.20 28.03 -18.35
CA ALA A 25 21.43 28.81 -19.56
C ALA A 25 20.37 28.57 -20.65
N CYS A 26 19.77 27.37 -20.72
CA CYS A 26 18.62 27.13 -21.60
C CYS A 26 17.40 27.99 -21.25
N TYR A 27 17.25 28.43 -19.99
CA TYR A 27 16.11 29.24 -19.55
C TYR A 27 16.38 30.73 -19.55
N ASP A 28 17.57 31.16 -19.14
CA ASP A 28 17.90 32.58 -18.92
C ASP A 28 19.00 33.14 -19.82
N GLN A 29 19.49 32.35 -20.78
CA GLN A 29 20.48 32.76 -21.77
C GLN A 29 21.80 33.27 -21.16
N ARG A 30 22.16 32.84 -19.94
CA ARG A 30 23.46 33.18 -19.35
C ARG A 30 24.63 32.58 -20.14
N THR A 31 25.74 33.31 -20.18
CA THR A 31 27.04 32.73 -20.49
C THR A 31 27.61 32.07 -19.23
N VAL A 32 28.15 30.86 -19.37
CA VAL A 32 28.72 30.08 -18.27
C VAL A 32 30.23 30.02 -18.44
N GLY A 33 30.98 30.54 -17.46
CA GLY A 33 32.43 30.44 -17.39
C GLY A 33 32.92 29.54 -16.25
N GLU A 34 34.22 29.23 -16.26
CA GLU A 34 34.86 28.42 -15.20
C GLU A 34 34.73 29.04 -13.80
N ALA A 35 34.69 30.37 -13.72
CA ALA A 35 34.44 31.09 -12.47
C ALA A 35 33.03 30.83 -11.92
N ASP A 36 32.02 30.76 -12.79
CA ASP A 36 30.64 30.44 -12.40
C ASP A 36 30.55 29.00 -11.89
N VAL A 37 31.22 28.07 -12.57
CA VAL A 37 31.27 26.65 -12.17
C VAL A 37 31.88 26.50 -10.78
N ALA A 38 33.01 27.16 -10.51
CA ALA A 38 33.66 27.12 -9.20
C ALA A 38 32.79 27.74 -8.09
N ALA A 39 32.15 28.89 -8.38
CA ALA A 39 31.25 29.56 -7.45
C ALA A 39 30.02 28.69 -7.12
N TRP A 40 29.39 28.09 -8.13
CA TRP A 40 28.23 27.21 -7.96
C TRP A 40 28.58 25.90 -7.26
N HIS A 41 29.74 25.33 -7.54
CA HIS A 41 30.22 24.11 -6.86
C HIS A 41 30.38 24.35 -5.36
N THR A 42 30.92 25.49 -4.98
CA THR A 42 31.04 25.90 -3.57
C THR A 42 29.68 26.21 -2.95
N ALA A 43 28.83 26.97 -3.64
CA ALA A 43 27.53 27.38 -3.12
C ALA A 43 26.57 26.21 -2.90
N LEU A 44 26.60 25.20 -3.78
CA LEU A 44 25.70 24.05 -3.74
C LEU A 44 26.27 22.85 -2.95
N ALA A 45 27.30 23.09 -2.13
CA ALA A 45 27.88 22.07 -1.28
C ALA A 45 26.81 21.43 -0.36
N GLY A 46 26.72 20.10 -0.39
CA GLY A 46 25.76 19.32 0.41
C GLY A 46 24.39 19.10 -0.24
N ALA A 47 24.16 19.61 -1.46
CA ALA A 47 23.04 19.22 -2.31
C ALA A 47 23.49 18.21 -3.37
N THR A 48 22.61 17.29 -3.74
CA THR A 48 22.86 16.34 -4.83
C THR A 48 22.44 16.93 -6.18
N PHE A 49 23.01 16.42 -7.28
CA PHE A 49 22.64 16.85 -8.63
C PHE A 49 21.12 16.73 -8.88
N ALA A 50 20.50 15.61 -8.49
CA ALA A 50 19.07 15.36 -8.69
C ALA A 50 18.17 16.33 -7.90
N GLU A 51 18.55 16.69 -6.68
CA GLU A 51 17.83 17.69 -5.89
C GLU A 51 17.91 19.08 -6.55
N CYS A 52 19.09 19.47 -7.03
CA CYS A 52 19.29 20.74 -7.72
C CYS A 52 18.52 20.81 -9.05
N GLU A 53 18.55 19.75 -9.86
CA GLU A 53 17.80 19.67 -11.12
C GLU A 53 16.29 19.82 -10.88
N THR A 54 15.75 19.10 -9.90
CA THR A 54 14.34 19.21 -9.50
C THR A 54 13.99 20.62 -9.03
N ALA A 55 14.87 21.24 -8.24
CA ALA A 55 14.68 22.60 -7.74
C ALA A 55 14.70 23.65 -8.86
N ILE A 56 15.55 23.49 -9.89
CA ILE A 56 15.57 24.35 -11.07
C ILE A 56 14.24 24.25 -11.82
N HIS A 57 13.75 23.03 -12.09
CA HIS A 57 12.46 22.84 -12.76
C HIS A 57 11.30 23.43 -11.96
N ALA A 58 11.31 23.31 -10.64
CA ALA A 58 10.31 23.93 -9.78
C ALA A 58 10.40 25.48 -9.82
N HIS A 59 11.61 26.03 -9.91
CA HIS A 59 11.83 27.47 -10.01
C HIS A 59 11.25 28.05 -11.29
N VAL A 60 11.63 27.51 -12.45
CA VAL A 60 11.20 28.04 -13.75
C VAL A 60 9.70 27.91 -13.99
N ARG A 61 9.02 27.01 -13.27
CA ARG A 61 7.55 26.88 -13.29
C ARG A 61 6.84 27.97 -12.50
N THR A 62 7.49 28.57 -11.51
CA THR A 62 6.86 29.45 -10.52
C THR A 62 7.42 30.88 -10.50
N SER A 63 8.60 31.10 -11.07
CA SER A 63 9.24 32.40 -11.20
C SER A 63 9.82 32.59 -12.61
N ARG A 64 9.85 33.85 -13.06
CA ARG A 64 10.54 34.28 -14.29
C ARG A 64 11.94 34.84 -14.01
N ASP A 65 12.31 34.98 -12.74
CA ASP A 65 13.58 35.55 -12.36
C ASP A 65 14.73 34.58 -12.64
N ARG A 66 15.89 35.16 -12.97
CA ARG A 66 17.12 34.41 -13.25
C ARG A 66 17.51 33.54 -12.05
N VAL A 67 17.61 32.23 -12.26
CA VAL A 67 17.91 31.22 -11.20
C VAL A 67 19.23 31.52 -10.49
N GLN A 68 19.19 31.74 -9.18
CA GLN A 68 20.39 31.87 -8.35
C GLN A 68 20.64 30.61 -7.52
N PRO A 69 21.89 30.33 -7.08
CA PRO A 69 22.16 29.22 -6.16
C PRO A 69 21.32 29.26 -4.88
N PHE A 70 21.03 30.47 -4.38
CA PHE A 70 20.20 30.67 -3.19
C PHE A 70 18.77 30.12 -3.36
N ASP A 71 18.15 30.34 -4.52
CA ASP A 71 16.80 29.86 -4.83
C ASP A 71 16.75 28.33 -4.85
N ILE A 72 17.78 27.71 -5.44
CA ILE A 72 17.92 26.26 -5.51
C ILE A 72 18.03 25.68 -4.09
N LEU A 73 18.93 26.20 -3.27
CA LEU A 73 19.11 25.73 -1.89
C LEU A 73 17.85 25.90 -1.04
N GLY A 74 17.15 27.02 -1.19
CA GLY A 74 15.86 27.25 -0.52
C GLY A 74 14.85 26.16 -0.85
N ARG A 75 14.71 25.82 -2.13
CA ARG A 75 13.81 24.76 -2.61
C ARG A 75 14.25 23.36 -2.18
N VAL A 76 15.55 23.06 -2.20
CA VAL A 76 16.07 21.77 -1.72
C VAL A 76 15.77 21.60 -0.22
N ARG A 77 15.93 22.64 0.59
CA ARG A 77 15.58 22.59 2.02
C ARG A 77 14.10 22.31 2.25
N VAL A 78 13.22 22.99 1.50
CA VAL A 78 11.77 22.75 1.56
C VAL A 78 11.46 21.31 1.17
N ALA A 79 11.99 20.81 0.05
CA ALA A 79 11.76 19.44 -0.41
C ALA A 79 12.26 18.39 0.60
N ARG A 80 13.44 18.60 1.20
CA ARG A 80 13.98 17.74 2.25
C ARG A 80 13.10 17.73 3.49
N ARG A 81 12.59 18.89 3.91
CA ARG A 81 11.66 19.00 5.04
C ARG A 81 10.37 18.25 4.76
N GLU A 82 9.74 18.46 3.61
CA GLU A 82 8.53 17.74 3.23
C GLU A 82 8.76 16.22 3.15
N ALA A 83 9.92 15.78 2.66
CA ALA A 83 10.27 14.36 2.64
C ALA A 83 10.45 13.80 4.06
N ALA A 84 11.07 14.56 4.97
CA ALA A 84 11.20 14.19 6.37
C ALA A 84 9.83 14.13 7.05
N ASP A 85 8.95 15.10 6.81
CA ASP A 85 7.58 15.14 7.35
C ASP A 85 6.77 13.94 6.82
N ARG A 86 6.81 13.65 5.51
CA ARG A 86 6.18 12.46 4.92
C ARG A 86 6.72 11.16 5.53
N ARG A 87 8.02 11.08 5.80
CA ARG A 87 8.64 9.91 6.42
C ARG A 87 8.25 9.78 7.90
N ALA A 88 8.13 10.88 8.63
CA ALA A 88 7.71 10.90 10.03
C ALA A 88 6.24 10.46 10.20
N VAL A 89 5.41 10.68 9.18
CA VAL A 89 3.99 10.25 9.15
C VAL A 89 3.84 8.74 8.92
N LEU A 90 4.90 8.01 8.53
CA LEU A 90 4.85 6.55 8.57
C LEU A 90 4.65 6.10 10.03
N PRO A 91 3.62 5.30 10.36
CA PRO A 91 3.40 4.85 11.73
C PRO A 91 4.65 4.14 12.24
N THR A 92 5.39 4.79 13.13
CA THR A 92 6.68 4.31 13.66
C THR A 92 6.51 3.20 14.70
N GLY A 93 5.36 2.54 14.74
CA GLY A 93 5.03 1.53 15.74
C GLY A 93 4.43 0.27 15.16
N LEU A 94 4.92 -0.86 15.66
CA LEU A 94 4.21 -2.14 15.75
C LEU A 94 2.89 -2.04 16.55
N THR A 95 2.59 -0.89 17.14
CA THR A 95 1.57 -0.68 18.18
C THR A 95 0.18 -0.35 17.67
N ASP A 96 -0.06 -0.32 16.35
CA ASP A 96 -1.44 -0.19 15.87
C ASP A 96 -1.77 -1.11 14.71
N ARG A 97 -1.36 -2.38 14.86
CA ARG A 97 -1.77 -3.43 13.94
C ARG A 97 -3.30 -3.53 13.87
N ALA A 98 -3.98 -3.29 14.99
CA ALA A 98 -5.44 -3.25 15.04
C ALA A 98 -6.03 -2.10 14.19
N ALA A 99 -5.55 -0.86 14.30
CA ALA A 99 -6.05 0.21 13.43
C ALA A 99 -5.62 0.03 11.98
N ALA A 100 -4.44 -0.55 11.71
CA ALA A 100 -4.01 -0.90 10.36
C ALA A 100 -4.93 -1.97 9.75
N ASP A 101 -5.29 -2.99 10.52
CA ASP A 101 -6.24 -4.03 10.11
C ASP A 101 -7.64 -3.45 9.90
N ALA A 102 -8.11 -2.57 10.79
CA ALA A 102 -9.39 -1.88 10.64
C ALA A 102 -9.41 -0.93 9.42
N ALA A 103 -8.30 -0.24 9.13
CA ALA A 103 -8.16 0.61 7.94
C ALA A 103 -8.14 -0.22 6.65
N ARG A 104 -7.44 -1.37 6.68
CA ARG A 104 -7.43 -2.34 5.58
C ARG A 104 -8.83 -2.88 5.31
N GLU A 105 -9.56 -3.25 6.37
CA GLU A 105 -10.93 -3.76 6.29
C GLU A 105 -11.89 -2.72 5.68
N ARG A 106 -11.84 -1.47 6.15
CA ARG A 106 -12.62 -0.37 5.56
C ARG A 106 -12.29 -0.13 4.09
N GLY A 107 -11.00 -0.14 3.73
CA GLY A 107 -10.56 0.04 2.35
C GLY A 107 -11.08 -1.09 1.44
N MET A 108 -10.98 -2.34 1.89
CA MET A 108 -11.50 -3.48 1.15
C MET A 108 -13.02 -3.43 1.01
N ALA A 109 -13.76 -3.11 2.07
CA ALA A 109 -15.21 -2.96 2.02
C ALA A 109 -15.63 -1.87 1.01
N ALA A 110 -14.94 -0.73 1.00
CA ALA A 110 -15.19 0.34 0.03
C ALA A 110 -14.93 -0.10 -1.42
N VAL A 111 -13.85 -0.84 -1.67
CA VAL A 111 -13.56 -1.41 -3.01
C VAL A 111 -14.68 -2.37 -3.44
N TYR A 112 -15.13 -3.26 -2.55
CA TYR A 112 -16.24 -4.19 -2.85
C TYR A 112 -17.53 -3.45 -3.19
N ALA A 113 -17.86 -2.40 -2.43
CA ALA A 113 -19.03 -1.56 -2.68
C ALA A 113 -18.95 -0.86 -4.05
N VAL A 114 -17.80 -0.26 -4.40
CA VAL A 114 -17.59 0.42 -5.69
C VAL A 114 -17.69 -0.55 -6.86
N MET A 115 -17.13 -1.75 -6.71
CA MET A 115 -17.16 -2.76 -7.77
C MET A 115 -18.50 -3.48 -7.89
N GLY A 116 -19.45 -3.25 -6.97
CA GLY A 116 -20.71 -3.99 -6.89
C GLY A 116 -20.50 -5.48 -6.58
N TRP A 117 -19.38 -5.84 -5.97
CA TRP A 117 -19.09 -7.22 -5.59
C TRP A 117 -19.77 -7.52 -4.27
N THR A 118 -20.75 -8.41 -4.29
CA THR A 118 -21.34 -8.96 -3.08
C THR A 118 -20.41 -10.00 -2.48
N HIS A 119 -20.16 -9.91 -1.17
CA HIS A 119 -19.54 -11.02 -0.44
C HIS A 119 -20.44 -12.24 -0.60
N ASP A 120 -19.86 -13.38 -0.96
CA ASP A 120 -20.63 -14.60 -1.13
C ASP A 120 -20.95 -15.19 0.25
N ASN A 121 -22.05 -14.72 0.86
CA ASN A 121 -22.50 -15.16 2.17
C ASN A 121 -22.62 -16.69 2.24
N ASP A 122 -23.02 -17.36 1.16
CA ASP A 122 -23.11 -18.83 1.14
C ASP A 122 -21.74 -19.48 1.40
N ARG A 123 -20.65 -18.88 0.89
CA ARG A 123 -19.30 -19.39 1.13
C ARG A 123 -18.88 -19.21 2.58
N GLU A 124 -19.16 -18.05 3.17
CA GLU A 124 -18.82 -17.76 4.57
C GLU A 124 -19.62 -18.66 5.52
N THR A 125 -20.93 -18.74 5.32
CA THR A 125 -21.84 -19.65 6.04
C THR A 125 -21.34 -21.09 5.92
N ALA A 126 -21.02 -21.58 4.72
CA ALA A 126 -20.51 -22.94 4.55
C ALA A 126 -19.17 -23.19 5.27
N LEU A 127 -18.29 -22.19 5.35
CA LEU A 127 -17.01 -22.34 6.05
C LEU A 127 -17.16 -22.37 7.58
N SER A 128 -18.29 -21.92 8.15
CA SER A 128 -18.52 -21.96 9.60
C SER A 128 -18.66 -23.37 10.18
N VAL A 129 -19.05 -24.35 9.37
CA VAL A 129 -19.24 -25.75 9.78
C VAL A 129 -18.16 -26.65 9.19
N ALA A 130 -17.91 -27.81 9.80
CA ALA A 130 -17.02 -28.82 9.23
C ALA A 130 -17.63 -29.43 7.95
N CYS A 131 -16.80 -29.82 6.98
CA CYS A 131 -17.29 -30.49 5.78
C CYS A 131 -17.73 -31.92 6.11
N PRO A 132 -19.01 -32.30 5.89
CA PRO A 132 -19.52 -33.63 6.24
C PRO A 132 -19.00 -34.73 5.30
N VAL A 133 -18.45 -34.35 4.15
CA VAL A 133 -17.92 -35.28 3.14
C VAL A 133 -16.71 -36.03 3.72
N PRO A 134 -16.77 -37.37 3.93
CA PRO A 134 -15.77 -38.10 4.72
C PRO A 134 -14.34 -38.00 4.19
N TRP A 135 -14.16 -37.95 2.87
CA TRP A 135 -12.84 -37.82 2.26
C TRP A 135 -12.29 -36.38 2.31
N CYS A 136 -13.17 -35.39 2.46
CA CYS A 136 -12.76 -34.00 2.56
C CYS A 136 -12.46 -33.62 4.00
N ALA A 137 -13.44 -33.85 4.91
CA ALA A 137 -13.38 -33.57 6.36
C ALA A 137 -12.67 -32.25 6.71
N ALA A 138 -12.87 -31.20 5.89
CA ALA A 138 -12.23 -29.91 6.09
C ALA A 138 -12.83 -29.24 7.34
N ALA A 139 -11.98 -28.78 8.25
CA ALA A 139 -12.37 -28.07 9.46
C ALA A 139 -13.08 -26.73 9.14
N PRO A 140 -13.83 -26.14 10.10
CA PRO A 140 -14.32 -24.78 9.99
C PRO A 140 -13.22 -23.78 9.61
N GLY A 141 -13.55 -22.81 8.75
CA GLY A 141 -12.62 -21.82 8.18
C GLY A 141 -11.68 -22.35 7.09
N VAL A 142 -11.51 -23.67 6.96
CA VAL A 142 -10.62 -24.27 5.97
C VAL A 142 -11.38 -24.59 4.68
N PRO A 143 -10.92 -24.16 3.49
CA PRO A 143 -11.61 -24.45 2.23
C PRO A 143 -11.63 -25.94 1.89
N CYS A 144 -12.70 -26.40 1.24
CA CYS A 144 -12.84 -27.79 0.81
C CYS A 144 -11.73 -28.19 -0.17
N ARG A 145 -11.17 -29.39 0.04
CA ARG A 145 -10.15 -29.98 -0.83
C ARG A 145 -10.74 -30.23 -2.22
N ARG A 146 -9.94 -30.06 -3.27
CA ARG A 146 -10.37 -30.41 -4.63
C ARG A 146 -10.52 -31.93 -4.70
N SER A 147 -11.66 -32.40 -5.20
CA SER A 147 -11.87 -33.83 -5.43
C SER A 147 -10.81 -34.38 -6.37
N VAL A 148 -10.07 -35.39 -5.91
CA VAL A 148 -9.18 -36.20 -6.76
C VAL A 148 -9.94 -37.46 -7.15
N ARG A 149 -10.02 -37.80 -8.45
CA ARG A 149 -10.69 -39.02 -8.92
C ARG A 149 -9.89 -40.24 -8.43
N ARG A 150 -10.24 -40.79 -7.27
CA ARG A 150 -9.72 -42.07 -6.81
C ARG A 150 -10.86 -42.95 -6.29
N GLY A 151 -11.58 -43.58 -7.22
CA GLY A 151 -12.36 -44.79 -6.98
C GLY A 151 -13.60 -44.71 -6.07
N GLY A 152 -14.21 -43.54 -5.86
CA GLY A 152 -15.42 -43.41 -5.03
C GLY A 152 -16.31 -42.22 -5.41
N ALA A 153 -17.46 -42.11 -4.75
CA ALA A 153 -18.39 -40.98 -4.90
C ALA A 153 -17.69 -39.68 -4.54
N SER A 154 -17.38 -38.89 -5.57
CA SER A 154 -16.72 -37.59 -5.44
C SER A 154 -17.76 -36.52 -5.67
N GLU A 155 -18.01 -35.71 -4.66
CA GLU A 155 -18.81 -34.51 -4.81
C GLU A 155 -17.92 -33.37 -5.36
N PRO A 156 -18.21 -32.82 -6.54
CA PRO A 156 -17.46 -31.68 -7.05
C PRO A 156 -17.77 -30.44 -6.21
N ARG A 157 -16.77 -29.56 -6.05
CA ARG A 157 -16.98 -28.26 -5.42
C ARG A 157 -17.86 -27.39 -6.30
N ASP A 158 -18.80 -26.68 -5.68
CA ASP A 158 -19.58 -25.66 -6.35
C ASP A 158 -18.65 -24.59 -6.95
N PRO A 159 -18.84 -24.19 -8.22
CA PRO A 159 -17.92 -23.30 -8.91
C PRO A 159 -17.91 -21.88 -8.33
N ARG A 160 -19.00 -21.45 -7.71
CA ARG A 160 -19.18 -20.10 -7.17
C ARG A 160 -18.57 -19.99 -5.77
N THR A 161 -18.97 -20.87 -4.86
CA THR A 161 -18.55 -20.86 -3.45
C THR A 161 -17.23 -21.61 -3.20
N ARG A 162 -16.82 -22.48 -4.13
CA ARG A 162 -15.63 -23.37 -4.01
C ARG A 162 -15.67 -24.30 -2.80
N VAL A 163 -16.84 -24.56 -2.22
CA VAL A 163 -17.07 -25.59 -1.18
C VAL A 163 -17.87 -26.76 -1.76
N HIS A 164 -17.97 -27.87 -1.04
CA HIS A 164 -18.89 -28.95 -1.42
C HIS A 164 -20.33 -28.56 -1.10
N PRO A 165 -21.31 -28.82 -2.01
CA PRO A 165 -22.73 -28.60 -1.74
C PRO A 165 -23.20 -29.17 -0.40
N SER A 166 -22.79 -30.39 -0.04
CA SER A 166 -23.14 -31.01 1.26
C SER A 166 -22.70 -30.16 2.47
N ARG A 167 -21.59 -29.41 2.36
CA ARG A 167 -21.16 -28.50 3.43
C ARG A 167 -22.03 -27.25 3.50
N LEU A 168 -22.48 -26.75 2.35
CA LEU A 168 -23.39 -25.60 2.29
C LEU A 168 -24.75 -25.98 2.89
N ASP A 169 -25.27 -27.17 2.57
CA ASP A 169 -26.53 -27.67 3.13
C ASP A 169 -26.44 -27.86 4.65
N SER A 170 -25.37 -28.51 5.15
CA SER A 170 -25.16 -28.62 6.60
C SER A 170 -25.07 -27.27 7.29
N ALA A 171 -24.49 -26.25 6.65
CA ALA A 171 -24.40 -24.91 7.25
C ALA A 171 -25.77 -24.20 7.32
N ARG A 172 -26.64 -24.44 6.34
CA ARG A 172 -28.03 -23.97 6.37
C ARG A 172 -28.81 -24.66 7.48
N ASP A 173 -28.70 -25.99 7.57
CA ASP A 173 -29.36 -26.76 8.63
C ASP A 173 -28.92 -26.30 10.04
N HIS A 174 -27.64 -26.00 10.23
CA HIS A 174 -27.12 -25.45 11.48
C HIS A 174 -27.66 -24.06 11.82
N THR A 175 -27.89 -23.23 10.81
CA THR A 175 -28.46 -21.89 10.98
C THR A 175 -29.93 -21.97 11.35
N ASP A 176 -30.70 -22.80 10.64
CA ASP A 176 -32.12 -23.04 10.90
C ASP A 176 -32.36 -23.62 12.31
N GLN A 177 -31.49 -24.53 12.77
CA GLN A 177 -31.56 -25.09 14.12
C GLN A 177 -31.27 -24.04 15.20
N ALA A 178 -30.31 -23.14 14.97
CA ALA A 178 -30.01 -22.06 15.92
C ALA A 178 -31.19 -21.10 16.07
N GLU A 179 -31.85 -20.73 14.96
CA GLU A 179 -33.02 -19.86 14.97
C GLU A 179 -34.23 -20.48 15.70
N GLN A 180 -34.44 -21.80 15.56
CA GLN A 180 -35.54 -22.49 16.25
C GLN A 180 -35.36 -22.53 17.78
N VAL A 181 -34.13 -22.73 18.27
CA VAL A 181 -33.84 -22.78 19.71
C VAL A 181 -34.05 -21.41 20.36
N ASP A 182 -33.65 -20.33 19.69
CA ASP A 182 -33.81 -18.96 20.21
C ASP A 182 -35.28 -18.50 20.24
N GLY A 183 -36.12 -19.00 19.32
CA GLY A 183 -37.55 -18.70 19.27
C GLY A 183 -38.37 -19.34 20.40
N GLU A 184 -37.98 -20.52 20.89
CA GLU A 184 -38.74 -21.26 21.90
C GLU A 184 -38.56 -20.72 23.33
N GLN A 185 -37.44 -20.04 23.62
CA GLN A 185 -37.17 -19.47 24.95
C GLN A 185 -37.98 -18.19 25.26
N VAL A 186 -38.55 -17.52 24.26
CA VAL A 186 -39.29 -16.26 24.45
C VAL A 186 -40.76 -16.48 24.83
N GLY A 187 -41.31 -17.70 24.65
CA GLY A 187 -42.73 -17.99 24.84
C GLY A 187 -43.16 -18.56 26.20
N GLY A 188 -42.23 -18.82 27.13
CA GLY A 188 -42.48 -19.60 28.36
C GLY A 188 -42.80 -18.83 29.65
N GLY A 189 -43.00 -17.51 29.59
CA GLY A 189 -43.22 -16.67 30.77
C GLY A 189 -44.53 -15.88 30.72
N ALA A 190 -45.66 -16.54 31.02
CA ALA A 190 -46.95 -15.91 31.29
C ALA A 190 -47.64 -16.57 32.47
#